data_AF-A0A7S3YTF9-F1
#
_entry.id   AF-A0A7S3YTF9-F1
#
_cell.length_a   1.000
_cell.length_b   1.000
_cell.length_c   1.000
_cell.angle_alpha   90.00
_cell.angle_beta   90.00
_cell.angle_gamma   90.00
#
_symmetry.space_group_name_H-M   'P 1'
#
loop_
_entity.id
_entity.type
_entity.pdbx_description
1 polymer ?
#
loop_
_entity_poly.entity_id
_entity_poly.type
_entity_poly.pdbx_seq_one_letter_code
_entity_poly.pdbx_strand_id
1 'polypeptide(L)'
;GYTYQFVLVAICLAHCSLLAWEVPASELSSSPSSSILPNHAFRTLPLELKLLELLIVCLYVGDIMLMLAINGKRSVLDKKWNITYIVLCLIFLSDILKSIILPYFTTSTMGILVGRRLTRPFRSVFLVCKVRTLRQLVAAQLKAAIKV
;
A
#
# COMPACT_ATOMS: atom_id res chain seq x y z
N GLY A 1 -21.77 11.17 9.57
CA GLY A 1 -20.59 11.40 8.71
C GLY A 1 -19.27 11.07 9.38
N TYR A 2 -19.06 11.50 10.64
CA TYR A 2 -17.76 11.38 11.31
C TYR A 2 -17.34 9.95 11.67
N THR A 3 -18.28 9.07 12.01
CA THR A 3 -18.01 7.66 12.33
C THR A 3 -17.42 6.89 11.14
N TYR A 4 -17.97 7.08 9.94
CA TYR A 4 -17.45 6.45 8.72
C TYR A 4 -16.02 6.90 8.38
N GLN A 5 -15.73 8.20 8.52
CA GLN A 5 -14.38 8.73 8.29
C GLN A 5 -13.38 8.20 9.32
N PHE A 6 -13.79 8.10 10.59
CA PHE A 6 -12.95 7.54 11.64
C PHE A 6 -12.58 6.08 11.34
N VAL A 7 -13.55 5.25 10.93
CA VAL A 7 -13.31 3.85 10.55
C VAL A 7 -12.33 3.74 9.38
N LEU A 8 -12.49 4.55 8.33
CA LEU A 8 -11.55 4.54 7.19
C LEU A 8 -10.13 4.95 7.56
N VAL A 9 -9.98 5.96 8.43
CA VAL A 9 -8.67 6.37 8.94
C VAL A 9 -8.05 5.27 9.78
N ALA A 10 -8.83 4.61 10.64
CA ALA A 10 -8.37 3.46 11.41
C ALA A 10 -7.92 2.30 10.50
N ILE A 11 -8.64 2.02 9.41
CA ILE A 11 -8.24 1.03 8.40
C ILE A 11 -6.91 1.44 7.73
N CYS A 12 -6.73 2.72 7.37
CA CYS A 12 -5.48 3.21 6.80
C CYS A 12 -4.31 3.08 7.79
N LEU A 13 -4.53 3.36 9.07
CA LEU A 13 -3.53 3.20 10.12
C LEU A 13 -3.19 1.72 10.35
N ALA A 14 -4.20 0.85 10.39
CA ALA A 14 -4.01 -0.60 10.46
C ALA A 14 -3.18 -1.09 9.26
N HIS A 15 -3.49 -0.62 8.05
CA HIS A 15 -2.74 -0.95 6.84
C HIS A 15 -1.28 -0.50 6.90
N CYS A 16 -1.01 0.69 7.47
CA CYS A 16 0.35 1.15 7.69
C CYS A 16 1.07 0.34 8.77
N SER A 17 0.37 -0.05 9.85
CA SER A 17 0.93 -0.84 10.94
C SER A 17 1.35 -2.24 10.50
N LEU A 18 0.75 -2.80 9.44
CA LEU A 18 1.20 -4.06 8.83
C LEU A 18 2.66 -3.99 8.37
N LEU A 19 3.19 -2.80 8.04
CA LEU A 19 4.60 -2.62 7.70
C LEU A 19 5.54 -2.96 8.88
N ALA A 20 5.11 -2.72 10.13
CA ALA A 20 5.91 -3.04 11.31
C ALA A 20 5.99 -4.56 11.56
N TRP A 21 4.98 -5.30 11.11
CA TRP A 21 4.93 -6.77 11.19
C TRP A 21 5.61 -7.44 9.99
N GLU A 22 5.89 -6.68 8.94
CA GLU A 22 6.76 -7.09 7.82
C GLU A 22 8.22 -6.98 8.26
N VAL A 23 8.66 -7.89 9.14
CA VAL A 23 10.02 -7.92 9.68
C VAL A 23 11.06 -7.83 8.55
N PRO A 24 11.92 -6.80 8.52
CA PRO A 24 13.09 -6.81 7.67
C PRO A 24 14.04 -7.88 8.20
N ALA A 25 14.49 -8.79 7.34
CA ALA A 25 15.45 -9.84 7.69
C ALA A 25 16.84 -9.31 8.16
N SER A 26 17.01 -7.99 8.30
CA SER A 26 18.26 -7.32 8.62
C SER A 26 18.49 -7.06 10.11
N GLU A 27 17.51 -7.24 11.00
CA GLU A 27 17.68 -6.85 12.42
C GLU A 27 18.04 -8.00 13.38
N LEU A 28 18.18 -9.25 12.89
CA LEU A 28 18.55 -10.39 13.76
C LEU A 28 19.97 -10.93 13.55
N SER A 29 20.82 -10.31 12.71
CA SER A 29 22.18 -10.78 12.46
C SER A 29 23.23 -9.71 12.72
N SER A 30 23.41 -9.37 13.99
CA SER A 30 24.69 -8.88 14.49
C SER A 30 25.69 -10.04 14.56
N SER A 31 26.34 -10.38 13.44
CA SER A 31 27.64 -11.05 13.45
C SER A 31 28.34 -10.93 12.09
N PRO A 32 29.67 -10.65 12.05
CA PRO A 32 30.36 -10.27 10.83
C PRO A 32 30.86 -11.46 10.00
N SER A 33 31.16 -11.17 8.74
CA SER A 33 32.02 -11.94 7.82
C SER A 33 31.61 -13.36 7.45
N SER A 34 31.14 -13.55 6.22
CA SER A 34 31.97 -14.04 5.09
C SER A 34 31.07 -14.45 3.92
N SER A 35 31.49 -14.03 2.73
CA SER A 35 31.20 -14.56 1.39
C SER A 35 29.93 -15.39 1.15
N ILE A 36 29.20 -15.00 0.09
CA ILE A 36 28.29 -15.78 -0.78
C ILE A 36 26.88 -15.18 -0.79
N LEU A 37 26.57 -14.48 -1.91
CA LEU A 37 25.30 -13.95 -2.40
C LEU A 37 24.43 -13.14 -1.42
N PRO A 38 23.99 -11.91 -1.77
CA PRO A 38 22.93 -11.25 -1.03
C PRO A 38 21.61 -11.92 -1.38
N ASN A 39 21.33 -13.08 -0.77
CA ASN A 39 19.97 -13.55 -0.59
C ASN A 39 19.30 -12.58 0.37
N HIS A 40 18.82 -11.46 -0.18
CA HIS A 40 17.80 -10.63 0.45
C HIS A 40 16.55 -11.49 0.65
N ALA A 41 16.56 -12.29 1.70
CA ALA A 41 15.45 -13.09 2.16
C ALA A 41 14.40 -12.14 2.75
N PHE A 42 13.71 -11.40 1.87
CA PHE A 42 12.39 -10.89 2.20
C PHE A 42 11.53 -12.13 2.45
N ARG A 43 11.31 -12.49 3.73
CA ARG A 43 10.28 -13.46 4.07
C ARG A 43 8.99 -12.96 3.45
N THR A 44 8.43 -13.78 2.56
CA THR A 44 7.09 -13.60 2.03
C THR A 44 6.14 -13.46 3.22
N LEU A 45 5.19 -12.51 3.15
CA LEU A 45 4.16 -12.40 4.19
C LEU A 45 3.53 -13.80 4.40
N PRO A 46 3.32 -14.25 5.65
CA PRO A 46 2.44 -15.39 5.91
C PRO A 46 1.10 -15.17 5.21
N LEU A 47 0.49 -16.26 4.72
CA LEU A 47 -0.74 -16.23 3.94
C LEU A 47 -1.84 -15.40 4.62
N GLU A 48 -1.93 -15.48 5.95
CA GLU A 48 -2.85 -14.72 6.79
C GLU A 48 -2.71 -13.20 6.61
N LEU A 49 -1.47 -12.68 6.60
CA LEU A 49 -1.23 -11.25 6.40
C LEU A 49 -1.52 -10.84 4.94
N LYS A 50 -1.30 -11.71 3.96
CA LYS A 50 -1.71 -11.44 2.56
C LYS A 50 -3.23 -11.37 2.41
N LEU A 51 -3.97 -12.24 3.10
CA LEU A 51 -5.43 -12.23 3.12
C LEU A 51 -5.98 -10.99 3.83
N LEU A 52 -5.35 -10.58 4.93
CA LEU A 52 -5.72 -9.35 5.64
C LEU A 52 -5.48 -8.11 4.77
N GLU A 53 -4.35 -8.05 4.05
CA GLU A 53 -4.06 -6.96 3.12
C GLU A 53 -5.06 -6.94 1.95
N LEU A 54 -5.43 -8.11 1.40
CA LEU A 54 -6.46 -8.22 0.38
C LEU A 54 -7.82 -7.72 0.90
N LEU A 55 -8.20 -8.08 2.13
CA LEU A 55 -9.43 -7.61 2.77
C LEU A 55 -9.44 -6.07 2.90
N ILE A 56 -8.32 -5.48 3.33
CA ILE A 56 -8.17 -4.03 3.43
C ILE A 56 -8.33 -3.35 2.06
N VAL A 57 -7.70 -3.91 1.01
CA VAL A 57 -7.85 -3.37 -0.35
C VAL A 57 -9.28 -3.49 -0.86
N CYS A 58 -9.98 -4.59 -0.58
CA CYS A 58 -11.41 -4.73 -0.88
C CYS A 58 -12.26 -3.64 -0.20
N LEU A 59 -11.94 -3.27 1.04
CA LEU A 59 -12.62 -2.16 1.73
C LEU A 59 -12.35 -0.82 1.04
N TYR A 60 -11.14 -0.56 0.54
CA TYR A 60 -10.87 0.64 -0.26
C TYR A 60 -11.65 0.68 -1.57
N VAL A 61 -11.76 -0.46 -2.25
CA VAL A 61 -12.59 -0.57 -3.47
C VAL A 61 -14.06 -0.30 -3.13
N GLY A 62 -14.57 -0.86 -2.04
CA GLY A 62 -15.92 -0.59 -1.54
C GLY A 62 -16.17 0.89 -1.28
N ASP A 63 -15.22 1.59 -0.64
CA ASP A 63 -15.29 3.04 -0.41
C ASP A 63 -15.27 3.84 -1.72
N ILE A 64 -14.49 3.42 -2.73
CA ILE A 64 -14.52 4.05 -4.06
C ILE A 64 -15.90 3.87 -4.70
N MET A 65 -16.45 2.67 -4.67
CA MET A 65 -17.77 2.38 -5.24
C MET A 65 -18.87 3.18 -4.54
N LEU A 66 -18.82 3.27 -3.21
CA LEU A 66 -19.74 4.11 -2.44
C LEU A 66 -19.59 5.58 -2.78
N MET A 67 -18.35 6.08 -2.91
CA MET A 67 -18.08 7.46 -3.30
C MET A 67 -18.61 7.78 -4.71
N LEU A 68 -18.48 6.84 -5.65
CA LEU A 68 -19.03 6.92 -7.00
C LEU A 68 -20.56 6.90 -7.01
N ALA A 69 -21.17 6.07 -6.16
CA ALA A 69 -22.62 5.96 -6.02
C ALA A 69 -23.25 7.25 -5.44
N ILE A 70 -22.63 7.84 -4.41
CA ILE A 70 -23.17 9.02 -3.72
C ILE A 70 -22.94 10.31 -4.53
N ASN A 71 -21.73 10.52 -5.05
CA ASN A 71 -21.36 11.80 -5.67
C ASN A 71 -21.50 11.80 -7.20
N GLY A 72 -21.68 10.62 -7.80
CA GLY A 72 -21.66 10.44 -9.25
C GLY A 72 -20.25 10.45 -9.85
N LYS A 73 -20.07 9.71 -10.95
CA LYS A 73 -18.78 9.50 -11.62
C LYS A 73 -18.04 10.80 -11.96
N ARG A 74 -18.74 11.80 -12.49
CA ARG A 74 -18.13 13.05 -12.97
C ARG A 74 -17.51 13.86 -11.83
N SER A 75 -18.27 14.07 -10.76
CA SER A 75 -17.82 14.79 -9.54
C SER A 75 -16.63 14.12 -8.85
N VAL A 76 -16.55 12.78 -8.90
CA VAL A 76 -15.42 12.03 -8.34
C VAL A 76 -14.17 12.18 -9.18
N LEU A 77 -14.29 12.10 -10.51
CA LEU A 77 -13.16 12.19 -11.43
C LEU A 77 -12.61 13.61 -11.57
N ASP A 78 -13.40 14.66 -11.29
CA ASP A 78 -12.88 16.03 -11.31
C ASP A 78 -11.89 16.32 -10.17
N LYS A 79 -11.88 15.50 -9.12
CA LYS A 79 -11.00 15.67 -7.95
C LYS A 79 -9.72 14.86 -8.11
N LYS A 80 -8.59 15.54 -8.36
CA LYS A 80 -7.25 14.93 -8.54
C LYS A 80 -6.89 13.90 -7.45
N TRP A 81 -7.14 14.23 -6.17
CA TRP A 81 -6.86 13.32 -5.05
C TRP A 81 -7.70 12.02 -5.06
N ASN A 82 -8.91 12.06 -5.61
CA ASN A 82 -9.75 10.88 -5.77
C ASN A 82 -9.20 10.00 -6.91
N ILE A 83 -8.76 10.60 -8.02
CA ILE A 83 -8.09 9.85 -9.09
C ILE A 83 -6.84 9.17 -8.56
N THR A 84 -5.98 9.90 -7.84
CA THR A 84 -4.77 9.33 -7.23
C THR A 84 -5.11 8.16 -6.31
N TYR A 85 -6.15 8.27 -5.48
CA TYR A 85 -6.62 7.20 -4.62
C TYR A 85 -7.09 5.96 -5.40
N ILE A 86 -7.84 6.15 -6.49
CA ILE A 86 -8.31 5.07 -7.37
C ILE A 86 -7.12 4.37 -8.05
N VAL A 87 -6.20 5.14 -8.63
CA VAL A 87 -5.02 4.61 -9.32
C VAL A 87 -4.14 3.82 -8.36
N LEU A 88 -3.88 4.35 -7.17
CA LEU A 88 -3.14 3.63 -6.13
C LEU A 88 -3.83 2.32 -5.73
N CYS A 89 -5.16 2.34 -5.56
CA CYS A 89 -5.92 1.14 -5.24
C CYS A 89 -5.77 0.06 -6.33
N LEU A 90 -5.81 0.43 -7.61
CA LEU A 90 -5.61 -0.49 -8.73
C LEU A 90 -4.18 -1.06 -8.78
N ILE A 91 -3.17 -0.23 -8.50
CA ILE A 91 -1.77 -0.66 -8.44
C ILE A 91 -1.58 -1.69 -7.31
N PHE A 92 -2.14 -1.41 -6.13
CA PHE A 92 -2.10 -2.33 -4.98
C PHE A 92 -2.81 -3.65 -5.26
N LEU A 93 -4.01 -3.59 -5.84
CA LEU A 93 -4.75 -4.80 -6.21
C LEU A 93 -3.95 -5.66 -7.19
N SER A 94 -3.32 -5.04 -8.19
CA SER A 94 -2.49 -5.74 -9.17
C SER A 94 -1.24 -6.38 -8.54
N ASP A 95 -0.61 -5.70 -7.59
CA ASP A 95 0.58 -6.20 -6.88
C ASP A 95 0.23 -7.39 -5.96
N ILE A 96 -0.87 -7.29 -5.22
CA ILE A 96 -1.37 -8.40 -4.37
C ILE A 96 -1.77 -9.59 -5.25
N LEU A 97 -2.52 -9.36 -6.32
CA LEU A 97 -2.97 -10.41 -7.23
C LEU A 97 -1.80 -11.15 -7.87
N LYS A 98 -0.77 -10.42 -8.32
CA LYS A 98 0.49 -11.02 -8.77
C LYS A 98 1.15 -11.83 -7.66
N SER A 99 1.20 -11.31 -6.43
CA SER A 99 1.83 -12.01 -5.30
C SER A 99 1.10 -13.28 -4.82
N ILE A 100 -0.17 -13.45 -5.23
CA ILE A 100 -0.99 -14.64 -4.96
C ILE A 100 -0.93 -15.61 -6.15
N ILE A 101 -1.05 -15.12 -7.39
CA ILE A 101 -1.16 -15.97 -8.59
C ILE A 101 0.20 -16.46 -9.12
N LEU A 102 1.25 -15.62 -9.16
CA LEU A 102 2.55 -16.03 -9.70
C LEU A 102 3.17 -17.28 -9.06
N PRO A 103 3.11 -17.48 -7.72
CA PRO A 103 3.69 -18.69 -7.13
C PRO A 103 2.98 -19.99 -7.54
N TYR A 104 1.76 -19.91 -8.09
CA TYR A 104 1.05 -21.09 -8.61
C TYR A 104 1.43 -21.45 -10.05
N PHE A 105 1.93 -20.50 -10.85
CA PHE A 105 2.17 -20.71 -12.28
C PHE A 105 3.66 -20.81 -12.68
N THR A 106 4.59 -20.34 -11.85
CA THR A 106 6.00 -20.24 -12.26
C THR A 106 6.94 -20.78 -11.19
N THR A 107 7.39 -22.03 -11.36
CA THR A 107 8.26 -22.75 -10.42
C THR A 107 9.76 -22.49 -10.61
N SER A 108 10.19 -21.61 -11.52
CA SER A 108 11.61 -21.46 -11.80
C SER A 108 11.97 -20.01 -12.15
N THR A 109 13.01 -19.48 -11.50
CA THR A 109 13.73 -18.22 -11.81
C THR A 109 13.04 -16.86 -11.54
N MET A 110 11.72 -16.70 -11.65
CA MET A 110 11.05 -15.39 -11.41
C MET A 110 10.77 -15.06 -9.93
N GLY A 111 10.92 -16.03 -9.01
CA GLY A 111 10.58 -15.87 -7.60
C GLY A 111 11.35 -14.77 -6.85
N ILE A 112 12.51 -14.35 -7.37
CA ILE A 112 13.37 -13.32 -6.77
C ILE A 112 12.81 -11.90 -7.01
N LEU A 113 12.09 -11.67 -8.11
CA LEU A 113 11.46 -10.38 -8.42
C LEU A 113 10.13 -10.19 -7.67
N VAL A 114 9.44 -11.27 -7.30
CA VAL A 114 8.17 -11.25 -6.55
C VAL A 114 8.34 -10.77 -5.10
N GLY A 115 9.58 -10.71 -4.60
CA GLY A 115 9.88 -10.24 -3.24
C GLY A 115 9.85 -8.72 -3.07
N ARG A 116 10.00 -7.93 -4.14
CA ARG A 116 9.97 -6.45 -4.06
C ARG A 116 8.56 -5.94 -4.26
N ARG A 117 7.78 -5.88 -3.18
CA ARG A 117 6.50 -5.18 -3.15
C ARG A 117 6.73 -3.67 -3.23
N LEU A 118 6.75 -3.16 -4.46
CA LEU A 118 6.89 -1.74 -4.78
C LEU A 118 5.82 -0.87 -4.11
N THR A 119 4.70 -1.48 -3.73
CA THR A 119 3.54 -0.82 -3.13
C THR A 119 3.70 -0.47 -1.66
N ARG A 120 4.58 -1.16 -0.90
CA ARG A 120 4.79 -0.93 0.54
C ARG A 120 5.00 0.54 0.95
N PRO A 121 5.91 1.32 0.33
CA PRO A 121 6.11 2.73 0.70
C PRO A 121 4.91 3.62 0.38
N PHE A 122 4.03 3.19 -0.54
CA PHE A 122 2.84 3.96 -0.94
C PHE A 122 1.63 3.75 -0.01
N ARG A 123 1.72 2.88 1.00
CA ARG A 123 0.62 2.65 1.97
C ARG A 123 0.23 3.92 2.72
N SER A 124 1.22 4.73 3.09
CA SER A 124 1.03 6.01 3.77
C SER A 124 0.28 7.04 2.91
N VAL A 125 0.32 6.90 1.58
CA VAL A 125 -0.38 7.81 0.65
C VAL A 125 -1.89 7.65 0.77
N PHE A 126 -2.41 6.47 1.12
CA PHE A 126 -3.84 6.29 1.41
C PHE A 126 -4.30 7.13 2.61
N LEU A 127 -3.48 7.19 3.66
CA LEU A 127 -3.73 8.04 4.83
C LEU A 127 -3.71 9.53 4.44
N VAL A 128 -2.72 9.94 3.63
CA VAL A 128 -2.64 11.31 3.09
C VAL A 128 -3.89 11.63 2.27
N CYS A 129 -4.35 10.74 1.39
CA CYS A 129 -5.55 10.95 0.59
C CYS A 129 -6.81 11.23 1.43
N LYS A 130 -6.92 10.65 2.63
CA LYS A 130 -8.09 10.78 3.51
C LYS A 130 -7.99 11.92 4.52
N VAL A 131 -6.80 12.21 5.06
CA VAL A 131 -6.62 13.25 6.08
C VAL A 131 -6.33 14.60 5.43
N ARG A 132 -7.29 15.54 5.51
CA ARG A 132 -7.17 16.86 4.87
C ARG A 132 -5.92 17.63 5.32
N THR A 133 -5.61 17.58 6.62
CA THR A 133 -4.45 18.25 7.21
C THR A 133 -3.13 17.73 6.63
N LEU A 134 -3.02 16.41 6.43
CA LEU A 134 -1.85 15.80 5.79
C LEU A 134 -1.74 16.21 4.32
N ARG A 135 -2.85 16.29 3.56
CA ARG A 135 -2.80 16.79 2.17
C ARG A 135 -2.28 18.22 2.07
N GLN A 136 -2.72 19.08 2.99
CA GLN A 136 -2.27 20.48 3.02
C GLN A 136 -0.78 20.57 3.36
N LEU A 137 -0.31 19.75 4.30
CA LEU A 137 1.10 19.71 4.68
C LEU A 137 1.97 19.19 3.52
N VAL A 138 1.57 18.09 2.86
CA VAL A 138 2.29 17.56 1.69
C VAL A 138 2.31 18.56 0.54
N ALA A 139 1.19 19.24 0.27
CA ALA A 139 1.14 20.27 -0.77
C ALA A 139 2.03 21.47 -0.46
N ALA A 140 2.10 21.88 0.81
CA ALA A 140 2.99 22.96 1.26
C ALA A 140 4.48 22.56 1.13
N GLN A 141 4.84 21.36 1.56
CA GLN A 141 6.20 20.83 1.46
C GLN A 141 6.64 20.64 0.00
N LEU A 142 5.74 20.12 -0.85
CA LEU A 142 6.02 19.99 -2.28
C LEU A 142 6.24 21.36 -2.94
N LYS A 143 5.42 22.35 -2.57
CA LYS A 143 5.58 23.73 -3.06
C LYS A 143 6.88 24.36 -2.58
N ALA A 144 7.34 24.05 -1.36
CA ALA A 144 8.63 24.51 -0.86
C ALA A 144 9.79 23.84 -1.60
N ALA A 145 9.71 22.53 -1.86
CA ALA A 145 10.75 21.76 -2.54
C ALA A 145 10.96 22.16 -4.02
N ILE A 146 9.90 22.57 -4.72
CA ILE A 146 9.98 23.02 -6.13
C ILE A 146 10.53 24.46 -6.23
N LYS A 147 10.50 25.22 -5.13
CA LYS A 147 10.93 26.62 -5.10
C LYS A 147 12.42 26.80 -4.73
N VAL A 148 13.12 25.68 -4.49
CA VAL A 148 14.58 25.57 -4.34
C VAL A 148 15.16 25.24 -5.71
#